data_AF-A0A160V977-F1
#
_entry.id   AF-A0A160V977-F1
#
_cell.length_a   1.000
_cell.length_b   1.000
_cell.length_c   1.000
_cell.angle_alpha   90.00
_cell.angle_beta   90.00
_cell.angle_gamma   90.00
#
_symmetry.space_group_name_H-M   'P 1'
#
loop_
_entity.id
_entity.type
_entity.pdbx_description
1 polymer ?
#
loop_
_entity_poly.entity_id
_entity_poly.type
_entity_poly.pdbx_seq_one_letter_code
_entity_poly.pdbx_strand_id
1 'polypeptide(L)'
;MVGILLVGFSWNATTSITAAYASDRFGISQLGTIYGTMFAVMPLGSGLGAYLGGVLYDSQGTYAVAIWSNIALLLLATGTVFTIKDHRLPTVGVAAAD
;
A
#
# COMPACT_ATOMS: atom_id res chain seq x y z
N MET A 1 -12.27 -16.60 15.08
CA MET A 1 -12.86 -15.34 15.57
C MET A 1 -11.81 -14.26 15.76
N VAL A 2 -10.85 -14.39 16.69
CA VAL A 2 -9.79 -13.38 16.93
C VAL A 2 -8.93 -13.05 15.70
N GLY A 3 -8.52 -14.05 14.91
CA GLY A 3 -7.72 -13.81 13.70
C GLY A 3 -8.41 -12.96 12.63
N ILE A 4 -9.73 -13.11 12.48
CA ILE A 4 -10.53 -12.33 11.51
C ILE A 4 -10.63 -10.87 11.96
N LEU A 5 -10.77 -10.64 13.27
CA LEU A 5 -10.78 -9.30 13.85
C LEU A 5 -9.43 -8.60 13.64
N LEU A 6 -8.31 -9.29 13.88
CA LEU A 6 -6.97 -8.73 13.66
C LEU A 6 -6.70 -8.40 12.19
N VAL A 7 -7.08 -9.30 11.27
CA VAL A 7 -6.95 -9.05 9.83
C VAL A 7 -7.85 -7.91 9.37
N GLY A 8 -9.12 -7.90 9.79
CA GLY A 8 -10.05 -6.84 9.45
C GLY A 8 -9.62 -5.47 9.99
N PHE A 9 -9.12 -5.44 11.22
CA PHE A 9 -8.63 -4.20 11.83
C PHE A 9 -7.35 -3.70 11.16
N SER A 10 -6.38 -4.59 10.95
CA SER A 10 -5.12 -4.26 10.27
C SER A 10 -5.35 -3.71 8.87
N TRP A 11 -6.21 -4.37 8.09
CA TRP A 11 -6.51 -3.98 6.71
C TRP A 11 -7.17 -2.59 6.63
N ASN A 12 -8.18 -2.33 7.46
CA ASN A 12 -8.88 -1.04 7.46
C ASN A 12 -8.06 0.08 8.13
N ALA A 13 -7.18 -0.26 9.08
CA ALA A 13 -6.27 0.71 9.68
C ALA A 13 -5.33 1.28 8.62
N THR A 14 -4.74 0.43 7.76
CA THR A 14 -3.83 0.91 6.71
C THR A 14 -4.53 1.84 5.71
N THR A 15 -5.75 1.50 5.28
CA THR A 15 -6.50 2.33 4.33
C THR A 15 -6.90 3.68 4.92
N SER A 16 -7.36 3.70 6.18
CA SER A 16 -7.80 4.92 6.87
C SER A 16 -6.62 5.82 7.26
N ILE A 17 -5.49 5.24 7.71
CA ILE A 17 -4.25 5.99 8.00
C ILE A 17 -3.70 6.64 6.73
N THR A 18 -3.70 5.90 5.61
CA THR A 18 -3.28 6.46 4.32
C THR A 18 -4.18 7.62 3.89
N ALA A 19 -5.48 7.56 4.22
CA ALA A 19 -6.45 8.57 3.82
C ALA A 19 -6.22 9.86 4.60
N ALA A 20 -6.07 9.74 5.91
CA ALA A 20 -5.72 10.85 6.80
C ALA A 20 -4.39 11.49 6.39
N TYR A 21 -3.35 10.69 6.11
CA TYR A 21 -2.05 11.21 5.70
C TYR A 21 -2.11 11.94 4.35
N ALA A 22 -2.82 11.37 3.37
CA ALA A 22 -2.98 11.98 2.06
C ALA A 22 -3.80 13.28 2.14
N SER A 23 -4.86 13.33 2.95
CA SER A 23 -5.65 14.54 3.15
C SER A 23 -4.86 15.66 3.84
N ASP A 24 -4.03 15.30 4.83
CA ASP A 24 -3.17 16.26 5.54
C ASP A 24 -2.06 16.82 4.62
N ARG A 25 -1.51 16.00 3.74
CA ARG A 25 -0.34 16.37 2.91
C ARG A 25 -0.68 17.07 1.60
N PHE A 26 -1.79 16.68 0.96
CA PHE A 26 -2.18 17.12 -0.38
C PHE A 26 -3.52 17.88 -0.41
N GLY A 27 -4.21 17.95 0.73
CA GLY A 27 -5.52 18.57 0.85
C GLY A 27 -6.64 17.66 0.31
N ILE A 28 -7.84 17.83 0.87
CA ILE A 28 -9.02 17.01 0.57
C ILE A 28 -9.40 17.08 -0.93
N SER A 29 -9.08 18.19 -1.60
CA SER A 29 -9.35 18.39 -3.03
C SER A 29 -8.58 17.46 -3.97
N GLN A 30 -7.37 17.00 -3.59
CA GLN A 30 -6.55 16.10 -4.43
C GLN A 30 -6.68 14.63 -4.01
N LEU A 31 -7.38 14.36 -2.90
CA LEU A 31 -7.55 13.03 -2.34
C LEU A 31 -8.19 12.07 -3.37
N GLY A 32 -9.18 12.54 -4.13
CA GLY A 32 -9.83 11.74 -5.17
C GLY A 32 -8.89 11.32 -6.31
N THR A 33 -7.94 12.18 -6.72
CA THR A 33 -6.96 11.85 -7.76
C THR A 33 -5.89 10.88 -7.25
N ILE A 34 -5.41 11.08 -6.01
CA ILE A 34 -4.42 10.19 -5.37
C ILE A 34 -5.01 8.80 -5.15
N TYR A 35 -6.20 8.72 -4.55
CA TYR A 35 -6.89 7.46 -4.37
C TYR A 35 -7.31 6.83 -5.70
N GLY A 36 -7.79 7.63 -6.65
CA GLY A 36 -8.18 7.16 -7.97
C GLY A 36 -7.02 6.52 -8.74
N THR A 37 -5.84 7.15 -8.72
CA THR A 37 -4.63 6.58 -9.35
C THR A 37 -4.16 5.31 -8.62
N MET A 38 -4.19 5.30 -7.29
CA MET A 38 -3.82 4.12 -6.50
C MET A 38 -4.77 2.93 -6.76
N PHE A 39 -6.07 3.16 -6.79
CA PHE A 39 -7.08 2.16 -7.13
C PHE A 39 -7.02 1.71 -8.58
N ALA A 40 -6.57 2.57 -9.51
CA ALA A 40 -6.37 2.18 -10.91
C ALA A 40 -5.17 1.25 -11.08
N VAL A 41 -4.09 1.46 -10.31
CA VAL A 41 -2.87 0.63 -10.38
C VAL A 41 -3.04 -0.71 -9.65
N MET A 42 -3.86 -0.77 -8.58
CA MET A 42 -4.12 -2.01 -7.81
C MET A 42 -4.50 -3.24 -8.65
N PRO A 43 -5.54 -3.20 -9.50
CA PRO A 43 -5.93 -4.35 -10.31
C PRO A 43 -4.89 -4.70 -11.37
N LEU A 44 -4.13 -3.71 -11.88
CA LEU A 44 -3.01 -3.97 -12.79
C LEU A 44 -1.91 -4.78 -12.09
N GLY A 45 -1.56 -4.41 -10.86
CA GLY A 45 -0.59 -5.16 -10.05
C GLY A 45 -1.09 -6.57 -9.72
N SER A 46 -2.36 -6.70 -9.32
CA SER A 46 -2.95 -8.01 -9.01
C SER A 46 -3.02 -8.93 -10.23
N GLY A 47 -3.43 -8.40 -11.39
CA GLY A 47 -3.51 -9.15 -12.65
C GLY A 47 -2.13 -9.55 -13.17
N LEU A 48 -1.18 -8.62 -13.21
CA LEU A 48 0.19 -8.89 -13.63
C LEU A 48 0.90 -9.87 -12.70
N GLY A 49 0.71 -9.74 -11.39
CA GLY A 49 1.27 -10.67 -10.40
C GLY A 49 0.72 -12.08 -10.55
N ALA A 50 -0.59 -12.23 -10.74
CA ALA A 50 -1.21 -13.54 -10.96
C ALA A 50 -0.76 -14.17 -12.29
N TYR A 51 -0.68 -13.38 -13.37
CA TYR A 51 -0.22 -13.84 -14.68
C TYR A 51 1.25 -14.29 -14.64
N LEU A 52 2.14 -13.46 -14.10
CA LEU A 52 3.56 -13.81 -13.96
C LEU A 52 3.75 -15.00 -13.03
N GLY A 53 3.00 -15.09 -11.93
CA GLY A 53 3.01 -16.24 -11.04
C GLY A 53 2.61 -17.54 -11.76
N GLY A 54 1.61 -17.48 -12.64
CA GLY A 54 1.19 -18.60 -13.48
C GLY A 54 2.25 -19.00 -14.51
N VAL A 55 2.82 -18.04 -15.24
CA VAL A 55 3.89 -18.31 -16.23
C VAL A 55 5.14 -18.90 -15.57
N LEU A 56 5.54 -18.37 -14.42
CA LEU A 56 6.68 -18.91 -13.66
C LEU A 56 6.39 -20.34 -13.18
N TYR A 57 5.15 -20.63 -12.78
CA TYR A 57 4.73 -21.97 -12.40
C TYR A 57 4.75 -22.94 -13.59
N ASP A 58 4.19 -22.57 -14.74
CA ASP A 58 4.15 -23.40 -15.94
C ASP A 58 5.55 -23.71 -16.49
N SER A 59 6.51 -22.80 -16.32
CA SER A 59 7.89 -22.97 -16.80
C SER A 59 8.72 -23.99 -16.01
N GLN A 60 8.46 -24.15 -14.70
CA GLN A 60 9.30 -24.95 -13.80
C GLN A 60 8.53 -26.03 -13.04
N GLY A 61 7.20 -26.06 -13.13
CA GLY A 61 6.34 -26.98 -12.39
C GLY A 61 6.33 -26.77 -10.87
N THR A 62 6.88 -25.66 -10.38
CA THR A 62 7.00 -25.34 -8.95
C THR A 62 6.77 -23.86 -8.67
N TYR A 63 6.11 -23.56 -7.54
CA TYR A 63 5.86 -22.20 -7.07
C TYR A 63 7.08 -21.53 -6.42
N ALA A 64 8.19 -22.26 -6.23
CA ALA A 64 9.36 -21.73 -5.53
C ALA A 64 9.85 -20.41 -6.16
N VAL A 65 9.95 -20.34 -7.49
CA VAL A 65 10.45 -19.14 -8.17
C VAL A 65 9.45 -17.99 -8.14
N ALA A 66 8.16 -18.27 -8.21
CA ALA A 66 7.12 -17.25 -8.03
C ALA A 66 7.20 -16.64 -6.61
N ILE A 67 7.38 -17.47 -5.58
CA ILE A 67 7.53 -17.00 -4.19
C ILE A 67 8.79 -16.14 -4.03
N TRP A 68 9.94 -16.59 -4.54
CA TRP A 68 11.18 -15.82 -4.48
C TRP A 68 11.10 -14.49 -5.23
N SER A 69 10.44 -14.45 -6.40
CA SER A 69 10.20 -13.19 -7.12
C SER A 69 9.32 -12.23 -6.33
N ASN A 70 8.29 -12.74 -5.64
CA ASN A 70 7.42 -11.92 -4.79
C ASN A 70 8.18 -11.35 -3.59
N ILE A 71 9.08 -12.14 -2.98
CA ILE A 71 9.96 -11.66 -1.90
C ILE A 71 10.87 -10.54 -2.40
N ALA A 72 11.49 -10.69 -3.59
CA ALA A 72 12.34 -9.66 -4.17
C ALA A 72 11.57 -8.35 -4.46
N LEU A 73 10.35 -8.46 -5.00
CA LEU A 73 9.47 -7.31 -5.23
C LEU A 73 9.05 -6.62 -3.92
N LEU A 74 8.75 -7.40 -2.88
CA LEU A 74 8.46 -6.86 -1.54
C LEU A 74 9.64 -6.09 -0.97
N LEU A 75 10.86 -6.60 -1.11
CA LEU A 75 12.08 -5.91 -0.66
C LEU A 75 12.29 -4.59 -1.41
N LEU A 76 12.06 -4.56 -2.72
CA LEU A 76 12.11 -3.32 -3.51
C LEU A 76 11.05 -2.31 -3.05
N ALA A 77 9.82 -2.78 -2.79
CA ALA A 77 8.76 -1.93 -2.28
C ALA A 77 9.12 -1.35 -0.89
N THR A 78 9.63 -2.18 0.02
CA THR A 78 10.11 -1.72 1.33
C THR A 78 11.23 -0.68 1.20
N GLY A 79 12.21 -0.91 0.32
CA GLY A 79 13.28 0.07 0.08
C GLY A 79 12.74 1.41 -0.46
N THR A 80 11.75 1.35 -1.36
CA THR A 80 11.11 2.54 -1.92
C THR A 80 10.33 3.31 -0.85
N VAL A 81 9.63 2.61 0.04
CA VAL A 81 8.93 3.23 1.17
C VAL A 81 9.94 3.89 2.13
N PHE A 82 11.07 3.24 2.40
CA PHE A 82 12.11 3.80 3.27
C PHE A 82 12.77 5.07 2.72
N THR A 83 12.77 5.28 1.40
CA THR A 83 13.32 6.51 0.82
C THR A 83 12.35 7.71 0.89
N ILE A 84 11.10 7.50 1.32
CA ILE A 84 10.14 8.58 1.52
C ILE A 84 10.59 9.40 2.73
N LYS A 85 11.15 10.59 2.47
CA LYS A 85 11.52 11.54 3.52
C LYS A 85 10.28 12.17 4.13
N ASP A 86 10.06 11.94 5.42
CA ASP A 86 9.07 12.66 6.22
C ASP A 86 9.39 14.16 6.26
N HIS A 87 8.66 14.97 5.50
CA HIS A 87 8.53 16.38 5.80
C HIS A 87 7.43 16.51 6.86
N ARG A 88 7.82 16.62 8.13
CA ARG A 88 6.90 17.01 9.20
C ARG A 88 6.33 18.38 8.85
N LEU A 89 5.05 18.42 8.50
CA LEU A 89 4.32 19.68 8.46
C LEU A 89 4.27 20.22 9.90
N PRO A 90 4.50 21.52 10.12
CA PRO A 90 4.45 22.12 11.45
C PRO A 90 3.10 21.81 12.06
N THR A 91 3.14 21.28 13.28
CA THR A 91 1.99 21.03 14.15
C THR A 91 1.04 22.22 14.01
N VAL A 92 -0.11 22.04 13.36
CA VAL A 92 -1.19 23.02 13.46
C VAL A 92 -1.49 23.08 14.96
N GLY A 93 -1.18 24.22 15.55
CA GLY A 93 -1.33 24.43 16.98
C GLY A 93 -2.71 23.97 17.41
N VAL A 94 -2.75 23.15 18.45
CA VAL A 94 -3.88 23.08 19.37
C VAL A 94 -3.98 24.47 20.00
N ALA A 95 -4.51 25.42 19.24
CA ALA A 95 -4.69 26.80 19.60
C ALA A 95 -6.08 27.22 19.12
N ALA A 96 -7.05 27.01 20.01
CA ALA A 96 -8.29 27.77 20.22
C ALA A 96 -9.50 26.86 20.45
N ALA A 97 -9.81 26.64 21.74
CA ALA A 97 -11.14 26.53 22.34
C ALA A 97 -10.94 26.06 23.80
N ASP A 98 -10.24 26.86 24.61
CA ASP A 98 -10.86 27.75 25.61
C ASP A 98 -12.27 28.26 25.29
#